data_AF-A0A925RCN0-F1
#
_entry.id   AF-A0A925RCN0-F1
#
_cell.length_a   1.000
_cell.length_b   1.000
_cell.length_c   1.000
_cell.angle_alpha   90.00
_cell.angle_beta   90.00
_cell.angle_gamma   90.00
#
_symmetry.space_group_name_H-M   'P 1'
#
loop_
_entity.id
_entity.type
_entity.pdbx_description
1 polymer ?
#
loop_
_entity_poly.entity_id
_entity_poly.type
_entity_poly.pdbx_seq_one_letter_code
_entity_poly.pdbx_strand_id
1 'polypeptide(L)'
;MPPEQITDYRNVDPSADQYSAAASLYYLLTGHNVYNFSRDIARQLLMILQDKPVPIESRRSDLPALLVSVIHKALSRAPRERFSDVTAFQQALRPFVS
;
A
#
# COMPACT_ATOMS: atom_id res chain seq x y z
N MET A 1 7.94 0.49 3.17
CA MET A 1 7.97 1.96 3.34
C MET A 1 7.28 2.63 2.17
N PRO A 2 6.67 3.80 2.36
CA PRO A 2 6.17 4.68 1.30
C PRO A 2 7.31 5.11 0.36
N PRO A 3 7.10 5.15 -0.96
CA PRO A 3 8.12 5.55 -1.95
C PRO A 3 8.76 6.91 -1.69
N GLU A 4 7.96 7.89 -1.27
CA GLU A 4 8.39 9.26 -0.98
C GLU A 4 9.38 9.36 0.18
N GLN A 5 9.37 8.40 1.13
CA GLN A 5 10.39 8.34 2.18
C GLN A 5 11.79 8.02 1.62
N ILE A 6 11.87 7.42 0.43
CA ILE A 6 13.15 7.11 -0.23
C ILE A 6 13.60 8.30 -1.09
N THR A 7 12.66 8.95 -1.79
CA THR A 7 12.99 10.00 -2.77
C THR A 7 13.06 11.41 -2.18
N ASP A 8 12.23 11.72 -1.19
CA ASP A 8 12.14 13.06 -0.58
C ASP A 8 11.72 12.98 0.90
N TYR A 9 12.56 12.35 1.71
CA TYR A 9 12.28 12.09 3.12
C TYR A 9 12.03 13.35 3.98
N ARG A 10 12.42 14.54 3.50
CA ARG A 10 12.25 15.81 4.22
C ARG A 10 10.86 16.41 4.05
N ASN A 11 10.17 16.09 2.96
CA ASN A 11 8.85 16.64 2.63
C ASN A 11 7.78 15.53 2.62
N VAL A 12 7.94 14.54 3.50
CA VAL A 12 6.97 13.44 3.63
C VAL A 12 5.69 13.95 4.27
N ASP A 13 4.59 13.88 3.51
CA ASP A 13 3.27 14.25 3.97
C ASP A 13 2.55 13.11 4.72
N PRO A 14 1.45 13.40 5.46
CA PRO A 14 0.65 12.39 6.17
C PRO A 14 0.12 11.24 5.30
N SER A 15 0.07 11.43 3.98
CA SER A 15 -0.27 10.36 3.02
C SER A 15 0.68 9.15 3.10
N ALA A 16 1.89 9.32 3.64
CA ALA A 16 2.84 8.24 3.89
C ALA A 16 2.34 7.25 4.96
N ASP A 17 1.66 7.73 5.99
CA ASP A 17 1.06 6.87 7.01
C ASP A 17 -0.11 6.08 6.43
N GLN A 18 -0.89 6.69 5.53
CA GLN A 18 -1.94 5.99 4.79
C GLN A 18 -1.39 4.83 3.95
N TYR A 19 -0.28 5.04 3.22
CA TYR A 19 0.39 3.96 2.48
C TYR A 19 0.87 2.85 3.43
N SER A 20 1.47 3.23 4.55
CA SER A 20 2.01 2.28 5.54
C SER A 20 0.90 1.46 6.20
N ALA A 21 -0.25 2.08 6.49
CA ALA A 21 -1.44 1.40 6.98
C ALA A 21 -2.00 0.43 5.93
N ALA A 22 -2.07 0.85 4.66
CA ALA A 22 -2.50 -0.03 3.57
C ALA A 22 -1.55 -1.21 3.33
N ALA A 23 -0.24 -0.99 3.43
CA ALA A 23 0.76 -2.06 3.32
C ALA A 23 0.67 -3.05 4.50
N SER A 24 0.41 -2.55 5.70
CA SER A 24 0.14 -3.40 6.87
C SER A 24 -1.14 -4.21 6.68
N LEU A 25 -2.22 -3.58 6.22
CA LEU A 25 -3.48 -4.27 5.95
C LEU A 25 -3.34 -5.32 4.84
N TYR A 26 -2.62 -5.00 3.77
CA TYR A 26 -2.24 -5.97 2.73
C TYR A 26 -1.58 -7.19 3.35
N TYR A 27 -0.58 -6.99 4.22
CA TYR A 27 0.13 -8.08 4.88
C TYR A 27 -0.80 -8.90 5.77
N LEU A 28 -1.62 -8.24 6.59
CA LEU A 28 -2.56 -8.92 7.48
C LEU A 28 -3.58 -9.78 6.70
N LEU A 29 -4.02 -9.30 5.55
CA LEU A 29 -4.99 -10.02 4.72
C LEU A 29 -4.37 -11.18 3.93
N THR A 30 -3.13 -11.03 3.46
CA THR A 30 -2.49 -11.98 2.52
C THR A 30 -1.41 -12.85 3.14
N GLY A 31 -0.91 -12.51 4.33
CA GLY A 31 0.26 -13.12 4.95
C GLY A 31 1.61 -12.76 4.28
N HIS A 32 1.62 -11.84 3.31
CA HIS A 32 2.80 -11.53 2.50
C HIS A 32 3.02 -10.03 2.32
N ASN A 33 4.28 -9.62 2.15
CA ASN A 33 4.64 -8.22 1.87
C ASN A 33 4.20 -7.78 0.48
N VAL A 34 3.80 -6.51 0.31
CA VAL A 34 3.34 -5.91 -0.97
C VAL A 34 4.20 -6.29 -2.18
N TYR A 35 5.52 -6.39 -2.00
CA TYR A 35 6.48 -6.86 -3.00
C TYR A 35 7.14 -8.17 -2.56
N ASN A 36 7.60 -8.96 -3.52
CA ASN A 36 8.44 -10.14 -3.27
C ASN A 36 9.88 -9.70 -2.99
N PHE A 37 10.10 -9.08 -1.83
CA PHE A 37 11.37 -8.44 -1.49
C PHE A 37 12.58 -9.39 -1.60
N SER A 38 13.65 -8.88 -2.21
CA SER A 38 14.98 -9.50 -2.17
C SER A 38 15.56 -9.45 -0.75
N ARG A 39 16.57 -10.28 -0.45
CA ARG A 39 17.37 -10.15 0.78
C ARG A 39 18.32 -8.94 0.74
N ASP A 40 18.63 -8.43 -0.45
CA ASP A 40 19.47 -7.25 -0.63
C ASP A 40 18.66 -5.96 -0.43
N ILE A 41 19.12 -5.10 0.49
CA ILE A 41 18.41 -3.86 0.87
C ILE A 41 18.34 -2.87 -0.29
N ALA A 42 19.42 -2.69 -1.06
CA ALA A 42 19.42 -1.77 -2.19
C ALA A 42 18.40 -2.22 -3.25
N ARG A 43 18.29 -3.54 -3.47
CA ARG A 43 17.27 -4.10 -4.35
C ARG A 43 15.86 -3.88 -3.79
N GLN A 44 15.62 -4.03 -2.48
CA GLN A 44 14.31 -3.74 -1.90
C GLN A 44 13.87 -2.30 -2.15
N LEU A 45 14.75 -1.32 -1.97
CA LEU A 45 14.44 0.09 -2.22
C LEU A 45 14.10 0.33 -3.69
N LEU A 46 14.87 -0.26 -4.63
CA LEU A 46 14.57 -0.18 -6.06
C LEU A 46 13.19 -0.78 -6.39
N MET A 47 12.83 -1.91 -5.77
CA MET A 47 11.52 -2.54 -6.00
C MET A 47 10.38 -1.61 -5.58
N ILE A 48 10.50 -0.92 -4.44
CA ILE A 48 9.49 0.05 -3.98
C ILE A 48 9.33 1.21 -4.97
N LEU A 49 10.44 1.66 -5.57
CA LEU A 49 10.45 2.79 -6.48
C LEU A 49 10.04 2.46 -7.91
N GLN A 50 10.21 1.21 -8.35
CA GLN A 50 10.13 0.85 -9.78
C GLN A 50 9.12 -0.26 -10.08
N ASP A 51 9.02 -1.26 -9.21
CA ASP A 51 8.21 -2.45 -9.47
C ASP A 51 6.72 -2.21 -9.16
N LYS A 52 5.87 -3.06 -9.72
CA LYS A 52 4.44 -3.07 -9.40
C LYS A 52 4.20 -3.91 -8.14
N PRO A 53 3.28 -3.50 -7.25
CA PRO A 53 2.78 -4.35 -6.17
C PRO A 53 2.31 -5.70 -6.70
N VAL A 54 2.50 -6.76 -5.91
CA VAL A 54 1.89 -8.05 -6.21
C VAL A 54 0.37 -7.93 -6.00
N PRO A 55 -0.47 -8.25 -7.00
CA PRO A 55 -1.93 -8.14 -6.85
C PRO A 55 -2.42 -8.97 -5.66
N ILE A 56 -3.31 -8.41 -4.84
CA ILE A 56 -3.88 -9.11 -3.67
C ILE A 56 -4.54 -10.41 -4.12
N GLU A 57 -5.24 -10.37 -5.25
CA GLU A 57 -5.97 -11.47 -5.87
C GLU A 57 -5.06 -12.66 -6.21
N SER A 58 -3.78 -12.40 -6.48
CA SER A 58 -2.78 -13.47 -6.73
C SER A 58 -2.36 -14.21 -5.46
N ARG A 59 -2.63 -13.65 -4.28
CA ARG A 59 -2.29 -14.23 -2.97
C ARG A 59 -3.51 -14.62 -2.16
N ARG A 60 -4.63 -13.94 -2.36
CA ARG A 60 -5.89 -14.14 -1.67
C ARG A 60 -7.06 -13.72 -2.55
N SER A 61 -7.63 -14.69 -3.27
CA SER A 61 -8.66 -14.46 -4.28
C SER A 61 -10.09 -14.41 -3.74
N ASP A 62 -10.32 -14.77 -2.46
CA ASP A 62 -11.64 -14.78 -1.80
C ASP A 62 -12.10 -13.39 -1.33
N LEU A 63 -11.28 -12.35 -1.48
CA LEU A 63 -11.61 -11.01 -1.01
C LEU A 63 -12.57 -10.26 -1.95
N PRO A 64 -13.48 -9.42 -1.41
CA PRO A 64 -14.33 -8.56 -2.22
C PRO A 64 -13.50 -7.61 -3.11
N ALA A 65 -13.82 -7.54 -4.41
CA ALA A 65 -13.10 -6.72 -5.38
C ALA A 65 -13.02 -5.22 -5.00
N LEU A 66 -14.06 -4.71 -4.33
CA LEU A 66 -14.09 -3.33 -3.84
C LEU A 66 -13.07 -3.10 -2.72
N LEU A 67 -12.92 -4.03 -1.77
CA LEU A 67 -11.90 -3.95 -0.72
C LEU A 67 -10.50 -3.95 -1.32
N VAL A 68 -10.27 -4.82 -2.29
CA VAL A 68 -8.99 -4.92 -3.01
C VAL A 68 -8.65 -3.60 -3.71
N SER A 69 -9.64 -2.99 -4.39
CA SER A 69 -9.47 -1.70 -5.05
C SER A 69 -9.13 -0.57 -4.07
N VAL A 70 -9.76 -0.55 -2.90
CA VAL A 70 -9.48 0.42 -1.83
C VAL A 70 -8.05 0.30 -1.33
N ILE A 71 -7.57 -0.93 -1.08
CA ILE A 71 -6.20 -1.17 -0.61
C ILE A 71 -5.18 -0.78 -1.69
N HIS A 72 -5.38 -1.19 -2.94
CA HIS A 72 -4.47 -0.84 -4.04
C HIS A 72 -4.40 0.66 -4.29
N LYS A 73 -5.52 1.39 -4.18
CA LYS A 73 -5.52 2.85 -4.26
C LYS A 73 -4.68 3.50 -3.16
N ALA A 74 -4.79 3.03 -1.91
CA ALA A 74 -3.96 3.54 -0.83
C ALA A 74 -2.47 3.15 -0.97
N LEU A 75 -2.18 2.08 -1.71
CA LEU A 75 -0.82 1.66 -2.10
C LEU A 75 -0.30 2.33 -3.38
N SER A 76 -0.99 3.31 -3.95
CA SER A 76 -0.51 4.03 -5.12
C SER A 76 0.86 4.67 -4.84
N ARG A 77 1.77 4.54 -5.81
CA ARG A 77 3.15 5.04 -5.68
C ARG A 77 3.16 6.56 -5.50
N ALA A 78 2.38 7.28 -6.31
CA ALA A 78 2.23 8.72 -6.20
C ALA A 78 1.23 9.06 -5.07
N PRO A 79 1.61 9.88 -4.06
CA PRO A 79 0.73 10.30 -2.98
C PRO A 79 -0.63 10.86 -3.45
N ARG A 80 -0.61 11.66 -4.52
CA ARG A 80 -1.82 12.27 -5.12
C ARG A 80 -2.82 11.28 -5.71
N GLU A 81 -2.40 10.04 -5.97
CA GLU A 81 -3.27 8.97 -6.52
C GLU A 81 -3.92 8.14 -5.41
N ARG A 82 -3.59 8.42 -4.14
CA ARG A 82 -4.20 7.79 -2.97
C ARG A 82 -5.53 8.47 -2.62
N PHE A 83 -6.01 8.32 -1.39
CA PHE A 83 -7.17 9.10 -0.93
C PHE A 83 -6.72 10.49 -0.48
N SER A 84 -7.64 11.46 -0.46
CA SER A 84 -7.35 12.84 -0.06
C SER A 84 -6.67 12.93 1.31
N ASP A 85 -7.07 12.04 2.22
CA ASP A 85 -6.60 11.96 3.59
C ASP A 85 -6.91 10.57 4.18
N VAL A 86 -6.46 10.34 5.41
CA VAL A 86 -6.68 9.08 6.13
C VAL A 86 -8.15 8.84 6.47
N THR A 87 -8.95 9.89 6.65
CA THR A 87 -10.39 9.77 6.94
C THR A 87 -11.14 9.22 5.72
N ALA A 88 -10.83 9.70 4.53
CA ALA A 88 -11.39 9.18 3.29
C ALA A 88 -11.02 7.71 3.06
N PHE A 89 -9.79 7.31 3.39
CA PHE A 89 -9.39 5.91 3.37
C PHE A 89 -10.16 5.06 4.40
N GLN A 90 -10.30 5.55 5.63
CA GLN A 90 -11.06 4.88 6.68
C GLN A 90 -12.55 4.72 6.30
N GLN A 91 -13.16 5.74 5.72
CA GLN A 91 -14.54 5.67 5.21
C GLN A 91 -14.69 4.62 4.11
N ALA A 92 -13.71 4.51 3.22
CA ALA A 92 -13.71 3.50 2.16
C ALA A 92 -13.56 2.06 2.68
N LEU A 93 -12.89 1.88 3.84
CA LEU A 93 -12.79 0.58 4.52
C LEU A 93 -14.03 0.22 5.33
N ARG A 94 -14.79 1.22 5.80
CA ARG A 94 -15.93 1.03 6.72
C ARG A 94 -16.94 -0.05 6.31
N PRO A 95 -17.31 -0.22 5.02
CA PRO A 95 -18.25 -1.27 4.62
C PRO A 95 -17.77 -2.71 4.87
N PHE A 96 -16.48 -2.91 5.17
CA PHE A 96 -15.85 -4.22 5.35
C PHE A 96 -15.51 -4.52 6.82
N VAL A 97 -15.84 -3.63 7.74
CA VAL A 97 -15.57 -3.77 9.18
C VAL A 97 -16.91 -3.99 9.88
N SER A 98 -17.00 -5.06 10.69
CA SER A 98 -18.18 -5.37 11.52
C SER A 98 -18.14 -4.62 12.84
#